data_AF-A0A9X2VZA1-F1
#
_entry.id   AF-A0A9X2VZA1-F1
#
_cell.length_a   1.000
_cell.length_b   1.000
_cell.length_c   1.000
_cell.angle_alpha   90.00
_cell.angle_beta   90.00
_cell.angle_gamma   90.00
#
_symmetry.space_group_name_H-M   'P 1'
#
loop_
_entity.id
_entity.type
_entity.pdbx_description
1 polymer ?
#
loop_
_entity_poly.entity_id
_entity_poly.type
_entity_poly.pdbx_seq_one_letter_code
_entity_poly.pdbx_strand_id
1 'polypeptide(L)'
;MDERTTEAGPPAAPFTLPRLGRRWSTFATFGVVAAALLLAMFLIFNTIDAERAQRAQVARTNAVLTELGNIGRSAVNAETGQRGYLITLDRRYLAAYHLGREQYAPTMSRLRKLLGDTTTPRQSDLLDEIENLGDAKFAEIDQSLRLIENGDLIGARRLVLTDEGQEAMERLRIAVRELEDIERGILLDASENAARAEGRVMPLLVGLLALILVALWLGLKLSVRTARAEAEAAQATALAEARDRADLLARELNHRVKNLFAVILAIVRMSAKDAPEAKPVVDRIAERIHALLTAHEVTQGTLETPVASLKSLIETTVRPYLASTRKVELDGPRVDLPAKQVTPLGLVLHELTTNAVKYGCWKSGGVLRVRWLHEGDLIVIRWVEDCPGDGVQPERQGFGSLLMTGAAKQLRGSIDRVFSSDGVEVTIKLPAP
;
A
#
# COMPACT_ATOMS: atom_id res chain seq x y z
N MET A 1 -45.45 -41.04 35.19
CA MET A 1 -44.41 -40.09 35.61
C MET A 1 -43.14 -40.58 34.96
N ASP A 2 -42.81 -40.04 33.79
CA ASP A 2 -41.73 -40.53 32.92
C ASP A 2 -40.97 -39.30 32.44
N GLU A 3 -39.82 -39.03 33.06
CA GLU A 3 -38.91 -37.92 32.71
C GLU A 3 -37.89 -38.45 31.71
N ARG A 4 -37.99 -37.98 30.45
CA ARG A 4 -36.91 -38.12 29.47
C ARG A 4 -36.07 -36.85 29.45
N THR A 5 -34.80 -37.05 29.76
CA THR A 5 -33.67 -36.14 29.61
C THR A 5 -33.46 -35.73 28.15
N THR A 6 -33.39 -34.42 27.89
CA THR A 6 -32.95 -33.85 26.61
C THR A 6 -31.47 -33.48 26.69
N GLU A 7 -30.63 -34.23 25.99
CA GLU A 7 -29.22 -33.89 25.75
C GLU A 7 -29.12 -32.67 24.82
N ALA A 8 -28.42 -31.63 25.28
CA ALA A 8 -28.01 -30.50 24.46
C ALA A 8 -26.71 -30.85 23.70
N GLY A 9 -26.79 -30.90 22.38
CA GLY A 9 -25.63 -31.09 21.50
C GLY A 9 -24.66 -29.90 21.49
N PRO A 10 -23.40 -30.10 21.04
CA PRO A 10 -22.35 -29.10 21.14
C PRO A 10 -22.61 -27.88 20.24
N PRO A 11 -22.14 -26.67 20.64
CA PRO A 11 -22.37 -25.45 19.90
C PRO A 11 -21.67 -25.46 18.53
N ALA A 12 -22.42 -25.08 17.49
CA ALA A 12 -21.94 -24.97 16.12
C ALA A 12 -20.81 -23.93 16.00
N ALA A 13 -19.74 -24.29 15.28
CA ALA A 13 -18.65 -23.38 14.95
C ALA A 13 -19.13 -22.19 14.10
N PRO A 14 -18.61 -20.97 14.33
CA PRO A 14 -19.05 -19.79 13.59
C PRO A 14 -18.66 -19.87 12.12
N PHE A 15 -19.66 -19.72 11.25
CA PHE A 15 -19.53 -19.71 9.80
C PHE A 15 -18.79 -18.44 9.35
N THR A 16 -17.51 -18.55 8.97
CA THR A 16 -16.76 -17.44 8.38
C THR A 16 -17.15 -17.26 6.92
N LEU A 17 -17.92 -16.23 6.60
CA LEU A 17 -18.26 -15.86 5.22
C LEU A 17 -16.99 -15.55 4.40
N PRO A 18 -16.89 -16.02 3.14
CA PRO A 18 -15.74 -15.72 2.29
C PRO A 18 -15.70 -14.22 1.95
N ARG A 19 -14.50 -13.63 2.00
CA ARG A 19 -14.20 -12.21 1.71
C ARG A 19 -14.59 -11.80 0.27
N LEU A 20 -15.88 -11.58 0.00
CA LEU A 20 -16.39 -11.21 -1.32
C LEU A 20 -15.95 -9.81 -1.78
N GLY A 21 -15.67 -8.91 -0.85
CA GLY A 21 -15.24 -7.53 -1.15
C GLY A 21 -13.85 -7.40 -1.79
N ARG A 22 -12.99 -8.41 -1.68
CA ARG A 22 -11.57 -8.34 -2.12
C ARG A 22 -11.43 -8.36 -3.64
N ARG A 23 -12.25 -9.15 -4.33
CA ARG A 23 -12.31 -9.23 -5.80
C ARG A 23 -12.91 -7.96 -6.41
N TRP A 24 -13.90 -7.37 -5.75
CA TRP A 24 -14.59 -6.20 -6.29
C TRP A 24 -13.70 -4.98 -6.47
N SER A 25 -12.71 -4.75 -5.58
CA SER A 25 -11.82 -3.58 -5.71
C SER A 25 -10.90 -3.66 -6.94
N THR A 26 -10.32 -4.84 -7.23
CA THR A 26 -9.48 -5.03 -8.40
C THR A 26 -10.32 -5.00 -9.68
N PHE A 27 -11.46 -5.69 -9.69
CA PHE A 27 -12.40 -5.63 -10.82
C PHE A 27 -12.92 -4.20 -11.07
N ALA A 28 -13.14 -3.40 -10.03
CA ALA A 28 -13.55 -2.00 -10.18
C ALA A 28 -12.45 -1.16 -10.85
N THR A 29 -11.18 -1.31 -10.45
CA THR A 29 -10.08 -0.60 -11.12
C THR A 29 -9.90 -1.01 -12.57
N PHE A 30 -10.00 -2.30 -12.89
CA PHE A 30 -9.99 -2.78 -14.27
C PHE A 30 -11.18 -2.25 -15.08
N GLY A 31 -12.36 -2.19 -14.48
CA GLY A 31 -13.56 -1.63 -15.09
C GLY A 31 -13.43 -0.15 -15.44
N VAL A 32 -12.87 0.66 -14.53
CA VAL A 32 -12.61 2.09 -14.77
C VAL A 32 -11.61 2.28 -15.90
N VAL A 33 -10.51 1.52 -15.91
CA VAL A 33 -9.50 1.60 -16.98
C VAL A 33 -10.09 1.16 -18.32
N ALA A 34 -10.86 0.08 -18.36
CA ALA A 34 -11.51 -0.40 -19.59
C ALA A 34 -12.52 0.61 -20.13
N ALA A 35 -13.36 1.21 -19.27
CA ALA A 35 -14.29 2.25 -19.67
C ALA A 35 -13.57 3.50 -20.21
N ALA A 36 -12.46 3.90 -19.57
CA ALA A 36 -11.64 5.00 -20.04
C ALA A 36 -11.02 4.70 -21.41
N LEU A 37 -10.50 3.50 -21.65
CA LEU A 37 -9.95 3.10 -22.96
C LEU A 37 -11.02 3.07 -24.05
N LEU A 38 -12.23 2.58 -23.75
CA LEU A 38 -13.35 2.60 -24.70
C LEU A 38 -13.77 4.04 -25.05
N LEU A 39 -13.82 4.93 -24.06
CA LEU A 39 -14.08 6.35 -24.29
C LEU A 39 -12.98 6.99 -25.14
N ALA A 40 -11.71 6.67 -24.88
CA ALA A 40 -10.58 7.14 -25.69
C ALA A 40 -10.74 6.69 -27.14
N MET A 41 -11.03 5.41 -27.35
CA MET A 41 -11.19 4.83 -28.67
C MET A 41 -12.38 5.46 -29.42
N PHE A 42 -13.51 5.67 -28.74
CA PHE A 42 -14.67 6.35 -29.31
C PHE A 42 -14.35 7.79 -29.73
N LEU A 43 -13.63 8.55 -28.89
CA LEU A 43 -13.20 9.91 -29.20
C LEU A 43 -12.25 9.93 -30.40
N ILE A 44 -11.29 8.99 -30.46
CA ILE A 44 -10.33 8.88 -31.57
C ILE A 44 -11.05 8.56 -32.88
N PHE A 45 -11.95 7.57 -32.89
CA PHE A 45 -12.69 7.20 -34.10
C PHE A 45 -13.52 8.38 -34.63
N ASN A 46 -14.30 9.05 -33.78
CA ASN A 46 -15.09 10.21 -34.20
C ASN A 46 -14.21 11.36 -34.70
N THR A 47 -13.03 11.54 -34.13
CA THR A 47 -12.09 12.59 -34.56
C THR A 47 -11.52 12.28 -35.93
N ILE A 48 -11.13 11.02 -36.19
CA ILE A 48 -10.57 10.60 -37.49
C ILE A 48 -11.58 10.78 -38.63
N ASP A 49 -12.85 10.42 -38.41
CA ASP A 49 -13.88 10.55 -39.45
C ASP A 49 -14.19 12.03 -39.76
N ALA A 50 -14.27 12.87 -38.73
CA ALA A 50 -14.42 14.31 -38.90
C ALA A 50 -13.21 14.92 -39.65
N GLU A 51 -12.00 14.50 -39.30
CA GLU A 51 -10.77 14.96 -39.95
C GLU A 51 -10.71 14.55 -41.44
N ARG A 52 -11.13 13.32 -41.77
CA ARG A 52 -11.20 12.85 -43.16
C ARG A 52 -12.18 13.67 -44.00
N ALA A 53 -13.38 13.93 -43.49
CA ALA A 53 -14.37 14.75 -44.16
C ALA A 53 -13.84 16.18 -44.40
N GLN A 54 -13.18 16.75 -43.38
CA GLN A 54 -12.60 18.08 -43.48
C GLN A 54 -11.44 18.15 -44.51
N ARG A 55 -10.55 17.16 -44.52
CA ARG A 55 -9.47 17.06 -45.52
C ARG A 55 -10.03 16.95 -46.94
N ALA A 56 -11.11 16.19 -47.14
CA ALA A 56 -11.77 16.08 -48.43
C ALA A 56 -12.39 17.42 -48.89
N GLN A 57 -12.97 18.19 -47.97
CA GLN A 57 -13.51 19.53 -48.25
C GLN A 57 -12.39 20.52 -48.65
N VAL A 58 -11.29 20.57 -47.89
CA VAL A 58 -10.10 21.38 -48.23
C VAL A 58 -9.51 20.97 -49.58
N ALA A 59 -9.47 19.66 -49.83
CA ALA A 59 -9.26 19.00 -51.11
C ALA A 59 -9.97 19.69 -52.28
N ARG A 60 -11.30 19.70 -52.14
CA ARG A 60 -12.25 20.20 -53.13
C ARG A 60 -12.13 21.71 -53.34
N THR A 61 -12.13 22.50 -52.27
CA THR A 61 -12.05 23.97 -52.35
C THR A 61 -10.76 24.43 -53.03
N ASN A 62 -9.62 23.82 -52.74
CA ASN A 62 -8.37 24.13 -53.46
C ASN A 62 -8.43 23.78 -54.96
N ALA A 63 -9.09 22.67 -55.31
CA ALA A 63 -9.31 22.32 -56.71
C ALA A 63 -10.22 23.33 -57.41
N VAL A 64 -11.30 23.78 -56.76
CA VAL A 64 -12.20 24.83 -57.26
C VAL A 64 -11.44 26.14 -57.51
N LEU A 65 -10.66 26.62 -56.54
CA LEU A 65 -9.83 27.82 -56.67
C LEU A 65 -8.83 27.71 -57.84
N THR A 66 -8.27 26.53 -58.06
CA THR A 66 -7.35 26.28 -59.17
C THR A 66 -8.07 26.42 -60.53
N GLU A 67 -9.27 25.85 -60.66
CA GLU A 67 -10.04 25.95 -61.91
C GLU A 67 -10.57 27.36 -62.16
N LEU A 68 -10.96 28.12 -61.13
CA LEU A 68 -11.33 29.54 -61.26
C LEU A 68 -10.17 30.38 -61.79
N GLY A 69 -8.96 30.18 -61.25
CA GLY A 69 -7.74 30.82 -61.77
C GLY A 69 -7.41 30.40 -63.21
N ASN A 70 -7.73 29.16 -63.60
CA ASN A 70 -7.56 28.69 -64.99
C ASN A 70 -8.53 29.39 -65.95
N ILE A 71 -9.79 29.61 -65.53
CA ILE A 71 -10.79 30.34 -66.33
C ILE A 71 -10.32 31.78 -66.58
N GLY A 72 -9.92 32.49 -65.51
CA GLY A 72 -9.42 33.85 -65.62
C GLY A 72 -8.21 33.96 -66.55
N ARG A 73 -7.24 33.04 -66.41
CA ARG A 73 -6.07 32.98 -67.30
C ARG A 73 -6.43 32.68 -68.75
N SER A 74 -7.36 31.76 -68.99
CA SER A 74 -7.80 31.39 -70.35
C SER A 74 -8.46 32.58 -71.06
N ALA A 75 -9.31 33.32 -70.36
CA ALA A 75 -9.97 34.51 -70.89
C ALA A 75 -8.97 35.65 -71.19
N VAL A 76 -8.01 35.90 -70.29
CA VAL A 76 -6.97 36.92 -70.50
C VAL A 76 -6.03 36.56 -71.65
N ASN A 77 -5.62 35.29 -71.76
CA ASN A 77 -4.78 34.82 -72.86
C ASN A 77 -5.50 34.94 -74.21
N ALA A 78 -6.80 34.63 -74.23
CA ALA A 78 -7.63 34.77 -75.41
C ALA A 78 -7.77 36.23 -75.88
N GLU A 79 -8.07 37.14 -74.95
CA GLU A 79 -8.13 38.58 -75.22
C GLU A 79 -6.78 39.13 -75.69
N THR A 80 -5.68 38.71 -75.04
CA THR A 80 -4.33 39.15 -75.39
C THR A 80 -3.92 38.67 -76.78
N GLY A 81 -4.21 37.40 -77.12
CA GLY A 81 -3.94 36.82 -78.43
C GLY A 81 -4.75 37.48 -79.55
N GLN A 82 -6.04 37.75 -79.30
CA GLN A 82 -6.91 38.48 -80.22
C GLN A 82 -6.37 39.89 -80.51
N ARG A 83 -6.06 40.67 -79.47
CA ARG A 83 -5.54 42.04 -79.62
C ARG A 83 -4.20 42.05 -80.35
N GLY A 84 -3.30 41.13 -80.01
CA GLY A 84 -2.01 40.98 -80.68
C GLY A 84 -2.15 40.69 -82.17
N TYR A 85 -3.04 39.78 -82.55
CA TYR A 85 -3.34 39.49 -83.95
C TYR A 85 -4.03 40.65 -84.67
N LEU A 86 -4.99 41.33 -84.03
CA LEU A 86 -5.69 42.46 -84.63
C LEU A 86 -4.75 43.64 -84.93
N ILE A 87 -3.73 43.85 -84.08
CA ILE A 87 -2.74 44.92 -84.24
C ILE A 87 -1.67 44.57 -85.28
N THR A 88 -1.19 43.32 -85.27
CA THR A 88 0.01 42.92 -86.04
C THR A 88 -0.29 42.12 -87.30
N LEU A 89 -1.48 41.53 -87.40
CA LEU A 89 -1.87 40.52 -88.39
C LEU A 89 -0.97 39.28 -88.42
N ASP A 90 -0.16 39.07 -87.37
CA ASP A 90 0.73 37.93 -87.24
C ASP A 90 0.04 36.78 -86.51
N ARG A 91 -0.22 35.69 -87.24
CA ARG A 91 -0.92 34.50 -86.74
C ARG A 91 -0.23 33.86 -85.52
N ARG A 92 1.06 34.14 -85.26
CA ARG A 92 1.75 33.64 -84.06
C ARG A 92 1.09 34.11 -82.77
N TYR A 93 0.45 35.28 -82.75
CA TYR A 93 -0.29 35.77 -81.58
C TYR A 93 -1.57 34.97 -81.28
N LEU A 94 -2.12 34.24 -82.26
CA LEU A 94 -3.29 33.38 -82.06
C LEU A 94 -2.99 32.12 -81.25
N ALA A 95 -1.71 31.78 -81.03
CA ALA A 95 -1.35 30.64 -80.18
C ALA A 95 -1.91 30.77 -78.75
N ALA A 96 -1.88 31.98 -78.17
CA ALA A 96 -2.46 32.24 -76.85
C ALA A 96 -4.00 32.12 -76.86
N TYR A 97 -4.64 32.49 -77.98
CA TYR A 97 -6.07 32.34 -78.17
C TYR A 97 -6.49 30.88 -78.24
N HIS A 98 -5.86 30.09 -79.10
CA HIS A 98 -6.16 28.67 -79.25
C HIS A 98 -5.97 27.92 -77.92
N LEU A 99 -4.89 28.20 -77.20
CA LEU A 99 -4.64 27.62 -75.88
C LEU A 99 -5.77 27.96 -74.89
N GLY A 100 -6.18 29.23 -74.81
CA GLY A 100 -7.28 29.65 -73.93
C GLY A 100 -8.61 29.01 -74.31
N ARG A 101 -8.92 28.92 -75.61
CA ARG A 101 -10.16 28.32 -76.13
C ARG A 101 -10.25 26.83 -75.85
N GLU A 102 -9.17 26.09 -76.09
CA GLU A 102 -9.08 24.65 -75.83
C GLU A 102 -9.19 24.32 -74.34
N GLN A 103 -8.65 25.17 -73.48
CA GLN A 103 -8.65 24.94 -72.03
C GLN A 103 -9.96 25.37 -71.35
N TYR A 104 -10.66 26.39 -71.88
CA TYR A 104 -11.83 26.98 -71.21
C TYR A 104 -12.97 25.98 -70.97
N ALA A 105 -13.50 25.35 -72.02
CA ALA A 105 -14.67 24.47 -71.91
C ALA A 105 -14.42 23.25 -70.99
N PRO A 106 -13.28 22.53 -71.08
CA PRO A 106 -12.94 21.48 -70.12
C PRO A 106 -12.82 21.98 -68.68
N THR A 107 -12.28 23.19 -68.48
CA THR A 107 -12.11 23.82 -67.17
C THR A 107 -13.46 24.15 -66.54
N MET A 108 -14.39 24.71 -67.32
CA MET A 108 -15.76 24.99 -66.86
C MET A 108 -16.49 23.71 -66.44
N SER A 109 -16.38 22.64 -67.25
CA SER A 109 -16.97 21.34 -66.93
C SER A 109 -16.41 20.73 -65.64
N ARG A 110 -15.08 20.83 -65.41
CA ARG A 110 -14.46 20.38 -64.16
C ARG A 110 -14.91 21.21 -62.96
N LEU A 111 -14.99 22.53 -63.11
CA LEU A 111 -15.48 23.43 -62.06
C LEU A 111 -16.91 23.07 -61.63
N ARG A 112 -17.82 22.87 -62.59
CA ARG A 112 -19.21 22.46 -62.32
C ARG A 112 -19.29 21.12 -61.61
N LYS A 113 -18.45 20.16 -62.00
CA LYS A 113 -18.35 18.85 -61.34
C LYS A 113 -17.79 18.93 -59.92
N LEU A 114 -16.84 19.83 -59.65
CA LEU A 114 -16.23 20.01 -58.34
C LEU A 114 -17.18 20.67 -57.34
N LEU A 115 -17.95 21.67 -57.77
CA LEU A 115 -18.97 22.34 -56.95
C LEU A 115 -20.14 21.39 -56.65
N GLY A 116 -20.61 20.63 -57.65
CA GLY A 116 -21.62 19.58 -57.48
C GLY A 116 -22.95 20.07 -56.89
N ASP A 117 -23.71 19.16 -56.25
CA ASP A 117 -25.07 19.44 -55.76
C ASP A 117 -25.09 20.21 -54.41
N THR A 118 -23.94 20.39 -53.77
CA THR A 118 -23.81 21.05 -52.45
C THR A 118 -23.55 22.56 -52.53
N THR A 119 -23.83 23.16 -53.69
CA THR A 119 -23.50 24.55 -54.02
C THR A 119 -24.53 25.51 -53.40
N THR A 120 -24.07 26.61 -52.81
CA THR A 120 -25.00 27.66 -52.33
C THR A 120 -25.69 28.35 -53.51
N PRO A 121 -26.90 28.93 -53.32
CA PRO A 121 -27.59 29.64 -54.38
C PRO A 121 -26.70 30.70 -55.06
N ARG A 122 -25.93 31.47 -54.27
CA ARG A 122 -25.02 32.49 -54.79
C ARG A 122 -23.88 31.90 -55.62
N GLN A 123 -23.28 30.77 -55.20
CA GLN A 123 -22.23 30.10 -55.97
C GLN A 123 -22.77 29.53 -57.29
N SER A 124 -24.01 29.03 -57.30
CA SER A 124 -24.66 28.55 -58.54
C SER A 124 -24.90 29.72 -59.50
N ASP A 125 -25.43 30.84 -59.00
CA ASP A 125 -25.67 32.03 -59.82
C ASP A 125 -24.36 32.56 -60.43
N LEU A 126 -23.30 32.64 -59.63
CA LEU A 126 -21.97 33.07 -60.09
C LEU A 126 -21.38 32.09 -61.10
N LEU A 127 -21.56 30.78 -60.92
CA LEU A 127 -21.08 29.78 -61.87
C LEU A 127 -21.74 29.95 -63.25
N ASP A 128 -23.08 30.08 -63.27
CA ASP A 128 -23.82 30.29 -64.51
C ASP A 128 -23.49 31.67 -65.12
N GLU A 129 -23.25 32.71 -64.30
CA GLU A 129 -22.79 34.02 -64.78
C GLU A 129 -21.40 33.95 -65.44
N ILE A 130 -20.44 33.26 -64.82
CA ILE A 130 -19.08 33.06 -65.38
C ILE A 130 -19.16 32.27 -66.69
N GLU A 131 -19.98 31.21 -66.75
CA GLU A 131 -20.18 30.40 -67.95
C GLU A 131 -20.74 31.24 -69.10
N ASN A 132 -21.82 31.98 -68.84
CA ASN A 132 -22.46 32.84 -69.84
C ASN A 132 -21.52 33.97 -70.33
N LEU A 133 -20.83 34.66 -69.42
CA LEU A 133 -19.91 35.75 -69.77
C LEU A 133 -18.68 35.25 -70.53
N GLY A 134 -18.13 34.10 -70.12
CA GLY A 134 -16.99 33.49 -70.80
C GLY A 134 -17.35 33.00 -72.20
N ASP A 135 -18.50 32.32 -72.37
CA ASP A 135 -18.98 31.88 -73.68
C ASP A 135 -19.27 33.05 -74.61
N ALA A 136 -19.93 34.11 -74.11
CA ALA A 136 -20.15 35.34 -74.85
C ALA A 136 -18.82 35.96 -75.30
N LYS A 137 -17.80 35.97 -74.42
CA LYS A 137 -16.49 36.53 -74.75
C LYS A 137 -15.78 35.73 -75.84
N PHE A 138 -15.75 34.40 -75.73
CA PHE A 138 -15.11 33.58 -76.75
C PHE A 138 -15.86 33.67 -78.09
N ALA A 139 -17.19 33.80 -78.07
CA ALA A 139 -17.99 34.01 -79.28
C ALA A 139 -17.69 35.36 -79.97
N GLU A 140 -17.51 36.43 -79.20
CA GLU A 140 -17.06 37.75 -79.70
C GLU A 140 -15.69 37.64 -80.36
N ILE A 141 -14.74 36.95 -79.71
CA ILE A 141 -13.40 36.73 -80.27
C ILE A 141 -13.47 35.92 -81.57
N ASP A 142 -14.21 34.81 -81.59
CA ASP A 142 -14.43 33.98 -82.78
C ASP A 142 -15.05 34.79 -83.95
N GLN A 143 -15.99 35.69 -83.65
CA GLN A 143 -16.58 36.57 -84.65
C GLN A 143 -15.57 37.59 -85.19
N SER A 144 -14.76 38.20 -84.31
CA SER A 144 -13.73 39.17 -84.71
C SER A 144 -12.67 38.52 -85.62
N LEU A 145 -12.26 37.28 -85.32
CA LEU A 145 -11.28 36.55 -86.12
C LEU A 145 -11.84 36.19 -87.51
N ARG A 146 -13.10 35.73 -87.57
CA ARG A 146 -13.78 35.44 -88.85
C ARG A 146 -13.89 36.68 -89.75
N LEU A 147 -14.13 37.87 -89.18
CA LEU A 147 -14.15 39.12 -89.94
C LEU A 147 -12.77 39.44 -90.55
N ILE A 148 -11.69 39.25 -89.79
CA ILE A 148 -10.32 39.42 -90.28
C ILE A 148 -10.01 38.41 -91.40
N GLU A 149 -10.40 37.15 -91.24
CA GLU A 149 -10.19 36.10 -92.26
C GLU A 149 -10.94 36.38 -93.56
N ASN A 150 -12.12 37.00 -93.49
CA ASN A 150 -12.90 37.42 -94.64
C ASN A 150 -12.44 38.76 -95.25
N GLY A 151 -11.35 39.36 -94.74
CA GLY A 151 -10.78 40.62 -95.22
C GLY A 151 -11.44 41.90 -94.67
N ASP A 152 -12.40 41.79 -93.75
CA ASP A 152 -13.08 42.93 -93.12
C ASP A 152 -12.40 43.35 -91.81
N LEU A 153 -11.25 44.01 -91.96
CA LEU A 153 -10.49 44.52 -90.81
C LEU A 153 -11.23 45.63 -90.04
N ILE A 154 -12.04 46.42 -90.75
CA ILE A 154 -12.75 47.57 -90.18
C ILE A 154 -13.93 47.07 -89.33
N GLY A 155 -14.66 46.06 -89.81
CA GLY A 155 -15.71 45.38 -89.07
C GLY A 155 -15.17 44.71 -87.81
N ALA A 156 -14.05 43.98 -87.93
CA ALA A 156 -13.39 43.36 -86.77
C ALA A 156 -12.97 44.40 -85.71
N ARG A 157 -12.39 45.53 -86.14
CA ARG A 157 -11.99 46.61 -85.23
C ARG A 157 -13.19 47.28 -84.57
N ARG A 158 -14.28 47.49 -85.31
CA ARG A 158 -15.52 48.08 -84.77
C ARG A 158 -16.12 47.18 -83.69
N LEU A 159 -16.12 45.87 -83.91
CA LEU A 159 -16.62 44.89 -82.95
C LEU A 159 -15.80 44.87 -81.65
N VAL A 160 -14.47 44.99 -81.73
CA VAL A 160 -13.60 45.05 -80.54
C VAL A 160 -13.64 46.41 -79.84
N LEU A 161 -13.95 47.47 -80.59
CA LEU A 161 -14.13 48.83 -80.04
C LEU A 161 -15.52 49.06 -79.44
N THR A 162 -16.41 48.05 -79.44
CA THR A 162 -17.63 48.15 -78.64
C THR A 162 -17.25 47.97 -77.16
N ASP A 163 -17.75 48.85 -76.29
CA ASP A 163 -17.52 48.73 -74.85
C ASP A 163 -18.09 47.42 -74.28
N GLU A 164 -18.97 46.73 -75.02
CA GLU A 164 -19.59 45.45 -74.66
C GLU A 164 -18.56 44.36 -74.35
N GLY A 165 -17.50 44.24 -75.17
CA GLY A 165 -16.46 43.22 -74.99
C GLY A 165 -15.56 43.48 -73.77
N GLN A 166 -15.37 44.75 -73.42
CA GLN A 166 -14.64 45.17 -72.22
C GLN A 166 -15.50 45.00 -70.96
N GLU A 167 -16.77 45.37 -71.04
CA GLU A 167 -17.74 45.23 -69.95
C GLU A 167 -17.96 43.76 -69.59
N ALA A 168 -18.13 42.88 -70.59
CA ALA A 168 -18.25 41.44 -70.37
C ALA A 168 -17.01 40.85 -69.68
N MET A 169 -15.81 41.29 -70.06
CA MET A 169 -14.57 40.85 -69.41
C MET A 169 -14.44 41.34 -67.97
N GLU A 170 -14.83 42.59 -67.68
CA GLU A 170 -14.78 43.10 -66.32
C GLU A 170 -15.80 42.39 -65.43
N ARG A 171 -17.02 42.16 -65.92
CA ARG A 171 -18.04 41.36 -65.21
C ARG A 171 -17.55 39.93 -64.97
N LEU A 172 -16.91 39.29 -65.96
CA LEU A 172 -16.33 37.96 -65.80
C LEU A 172 -15.26 37.94 -64.69
N ARG A 173 -14.36 38.94 -64.68
CA ARG A 173 -13.34 39.07 -63.63
C ARG A 173 -13.95 39.34 -62.25
N ILE A 174 -15.05 40.09 -62.18
CA ILE A 174 -15.76 40.34 -60.92
C ILE A 174 -16.41 39.05 -60.42
N ALA A 175 -17.15 38.34 -61.27
CA ALA A 175 -17.82 37.09 -60.90
C ALA A 175 -16.81 36.00 -60.47
N VAL A 176 -15.69 35.86 -61.20
CA VAL A 176 -14.60 34.94 -60.80
C VAL A 176 -14.01 35.34 -59.45
N ARG A 177 -13.71 36.63 -59.22
CA ARG A 177 -13.17 37.12 -57.94
C ARG A 177 -14.15 36.88 -56.79
N GLU A 178 -15.43 37.14 -56.99
CA GLU A 178 -16.45 36.94 -55.96
C GLU A 178 -16.56 35.46 -55.58
N LEU A 179 -16.55 34.56 -56.57
CA LEU A 179 -16.57 33.13 -56.31
C LEU A 179 -15.28 32.64 -55.63
N GLU A 180 -14.12 33.18 -56.02
CA GLU A 180 -12.85 32.93 -55.31
C GLU A 180 -12.91 33.39 -53.85
N ASP A 181 -13.49 34.55 -53.56
CA ASP A 181 -13.60 35.09 -52.21
C ASP A 181 -14.53 34.24 -51.34
N ILE A 182 -15.64 33.75 -51.91
CA ILE A 182 -16.54 32.81 -51.22
C ILE A 182 -15.79 31.52 -50.85
N GLU A 183 -15.07 30.92 -51.80
CA GLU A 183 -14.30 29.69 -51.57
C GLU A 183 -13.15 29.87 -50.58
N ARG A 184 -12.45 31.01 -50.63
CA ARG A 184 -11.41 31.36 -49.64
C ARG A 184 -11.99 31.53 -48.25
N GLY A 185 -13.19 32.10 -48.12
CA GLY A 185 -13.92 32.18 -46.86
C GLY A 185 -14.23 30.80 -46.27
N ILE A 186 -14.77 29.89 -47.08
CA ILE A 186 -15.06 28.50 -46.69
C ILE A 186 -13.77 27.79 -46.22
N LEU A 187 -12.66 28.01 -46.92
CA LEU A 187 -11.36 27.43 -46.58
C LEU A 187 -10.83 27.93 -45.22
N LEU A 188 -10.94 29.24 -44.97
CA LEU A 188 -10.53 29.85 -43.71
C LEU A 188 -11.37 29.33 -42.54
N ASP A 189 -12.68 29.27 -42.70
CA ASP A 189 -13.59 28.73 -41.68
C ASP A 189 -13.29 27.25 -41.39
N ALA A 190 -13.03 26.45 -42.43
CA ALA A 190 -12.65 25.05 -42.27
C ALA A 190 -11.33 24.90 -41.52
N SER A 191 -10.33 25.75 -41.82
CA SER A 191 -9.03 25.76 -41.14
C SER A 191 -9.14 26.16 -39.67
N GLU A 192 -9.90 27.21 -39.35
CA GLU A 192 -10.10 27.65 -37.97
C GLU A 192 -10.84 26.59 -37.14
N ASN A 193 -11.88 25.98 -37.72
CA ASN A 193 -12.62 24.93 -37.04
C ASN A 193 -11.75 23.68 -36.76
N ALA A 194 -10.82 23.35 -37.67
CA ALA A 194 -9.80 22.33 -37.45
C ALA A 194 -8.95 22.60 -36.21
N ALA A 195 -8.38 23.81 -36.16
CA ALA A 195 -7.47 24.20 -35.10
C ALA A 195 -8.19 24.22 -33.73
N ARG A 196 -9.46 24.66 -33.70
CA ARG A 196 -10.29 24.62 -32.48
C ARG A 196 -10.62 23.18 -32.06
N ALA A 197 -10.85 22.27 -33.00
CA ALA A 197 -11.10 20.87 -32.69
C ALA A 197 -9.84 20.19 -32.12
N GLU A 198 -8.69 20.42 -32.74
CA GLU A 198 -7.39 19.89 -32.28
C GLU A 198 -7.06 20.37 -30.84
N GLY A 199 -7.30 21.65 -30.56
CA GLY A 199 -7.12 22.24 -29.23
C GLY A 199 -8.04 21.66 -28.14
N ARG A 200 -9.18 21.06 -28.49
CA ARG A 200 -10.11 20.43 -27.53
C ARG A 200 -9.80 18.96 -27.29
N VAL A 201 -9.35 18.22 -28.31
CA VAL A 201 -9.15 16.76 -28.20
C VAL A 201 -7.89 16.41 -27.40
N MET A 202 -6.78 17.10 -27.65
CA MET A 202 -5.51 16.84 -26.94
C MET A 202 -5.62 16.90 -25.41
N PRO A 203 -6.20 17.95 -24.78
CA PRO A 203 -6.32 18.00 -23.32
C PRO A 203 -7.27 16.92 -22.78
N LEU A 204 -8.29 16.50 -23.53
CA LEU A 204 -9.17 15.39 -23.12
C LEU A 204 -8.41 14.06 -23.08
N LEU A 205 -7.57 13.77 -24.09
CA LEU A 205 -6.74 12.56 -24.11
C LEU A 205 -5.70 12.57 -22.98
N VAL A 206 -5.04 13.70 -22.74
CA VAL A 206 -4.09 13.86 -21.63
C VAL A 206 -4.78 13.70 -20.28
N GLY A 207 -5.96 14.30 -20.10
CA GLY A 207 -6.76 14.17 -18.88
C GLY A 207 -7.22 12.73 -18.63
N LEU A 208 -7.64 12.02 -19.67
CA LEU A 208 -8.03 10.62 -19.61
C LEU A 208 -6.85 9.70 -19.25
N LEU A 209 -5.67 9.94 -19.84
CA LEU A 209 -4.44 9.24 -19.50
C LEU A 209 -4.06 9.45 -18.02
N ALA A 210 -4.13 10.70 -17.55
CA ALA A 210 -3.88 11.02 -16.15
C ALA A 210 -4.87 10.29 -15.21
N LEU A 211 -6.15 10.22 -15.57
CA LEU A 211 -7.18 9.51 -14.81
C LEU A 211 -6.91 8.00 -14.74
N ILE A 212 -6.49 7.38 -15.86
CA ILE A 212 -6.07 5.97 -15.91
C ILE A 212 -4.87 5.73 -14.98
N LEU A 213 -3.85 6.59 -15.02
CA LEU A 213 -2.66 6.46 -14.16
C LEU A 213 -3.03 6.59 -12.68
N VAL A 214 -3.92 7.51 -12.31
CA VAL A 214 -4.41 7.67 -10.93
C VAL A 214 -5.20 6.44 -10.48
N ALA A 215 -6.06 5.89 -11.33
CA ALA A 215 -6.81 4.67 -11.03
C ALA A 215 -5.89 3.46 -10.82
N LEU A 216 -4.88 3.29 -11.67
CA LEU A 216 -3.84 2.26 -11.54
C LEU A 216 -3.04 2.41 -10.24
N TRP A 217 -2.59 3.63 -9.93
CA TRP A 217 -1.85 3.92 -8.70
C TRP A 217 -2.68 3.62 -7.45
N LEU A 218 -3.95 4.03 -7.44
CA LEU A 218 -4.86 3.76 -6.32
C LEU A 218 -5.12 2.26 -6.16
N GLY A 219 -5.32 1.54 -7.26
CA GLY A 219 -5.47 0.09 -7.28
C GLY A 219 -4.26 -0.64 -6.71
N LEU A 220 -3.05 -0.26 -7.15
CA LEU A 220 -1.80 -0.83 -6.64
C LEU A 220 -1.64 -0.55 -5.14
N LYS A 221 -1.91 0.70 -4.70
CA LYS A 221 -1.82 1.11 -3.30
C LYS A 221 -2.77 0.33 -2.40
N LEU A 222 -4.01 0.11 -2.84
CA LEU A 222 -4.99 -0.70 -2.11
C LEU A 222 -4.54 -2.16 -2.03
N SER A 223 -4.07 -2.74 -3.14
CA SER A 223 -3.56 -4.10 -3.19
C SER A 223 -2.39 -4.33 -2.22
N VAL A 224 -1.40 -3.43 -2.21
CA VAL A 224 -0.24 -3.52 -1.30
C VAL A 224 -0.66 -3.40 0.16
N ARG A 225 -1.59 -2.47 0.48
CA ARG A 225 -2.11 -2.33 1.85
C ARG A 225 -2.78 -3.61 2.33
N THR A 226 -3.58 -4.25 1.49
CA THR A 226 -4.23 -5.52 1.84
C THR A 226 -3.23 -6.66 2.05
N ALA A 227 -2.19 -6.74 1.23
CA ALA A 227 -1.16 -7.78 1.37
C ALA A 227 -0.35 -7.62 2.66
N ARG A 228 -0.01 -6.37 3.06
CA ARG A 228 0.72 -6.09 4.30
C ARG A 228 -0.09 -6.50 5.54
N ALA A 229 -1.37 -6.15 5.59
CA ALA A 229 -2.23 -6.51 6.71
C ALA A 229 -2.36 -8.03 6.89
N GLU A 230 -2.40 -8.80 5.80
CA GLU A 230 -2.44 -10.27 5.85
C GLU A 230 -1.10 -10.85 6.35
N ALA A 231 0.04 -10.29 5.93
CA ALA A 231 1.35 -10.73 6.40
C ALA A 231 1.57 -10.46 7.89
N GLU A 232 1.18 -9.28 8.38
CA GLU A 232 1.26 -8.91 9.80
C GLU A 232 0.37 -9.82 10.66
N ALA A 233 -0.86 -10.10 10.21
CA ALA A 233 -1.76 -11.01 10.91
C ALA A 233 -1.20 -12.44 11.00
N ALA A 234 -0.62 -12.95 9.91
CA ALA A 234 -0.01 -14.29 9.88
C ALA A 234 1.23 -14.38 10.79
N GLN A 235 2.05 -13.33 10.85
CA GLN A 235 3.18 -13.25 11.76
C GLN A 235 2.74 -13.19 13.22
N ALA A 236 1.71 -12.41 13.53
CA ALA A 236 1.16 -12.32 14.88
C ALA A 236 0.63 -13.68 15.38
N THR A 237 -0.10 -14.41 14.52
CA THR A 237 -0.57 -15.77 14.86
C THR A 237 0.59 -16.74 15.05
N ALA A 238 1.61 -16.70 14.19
CA ALA A 238 2.77 -17.58 14.31
C ALA A 238 3.57 -17.32 15.60
N LEU A 239 3.72 -16.04 15.99
CA LEU A 239 4.39 -15.67 17.25
C LEU A 239 3.58 -16.13 18.47
N ALA A 240 2.25 -15.97 18.43
CA ALA A 240 1.36 -16.44 19.49
C ALA A 240 1.47 -17.97 19.67
N GLU A 241 1.40 -18.74 18.59
CA GLU A 241 1.57 -20.21 18.65
C GLU A 241 2.95 -20.62 19.17
N ALA A 242 4.01 -19.92 18.76
CA ALA A 242 5.37 -20.18 19.23
C ALA A 242 5.50 -19.93 20.75
N ARG A 243 4.86 -18.86 21.24
CA ARG A 243 4.82 -18.53 22.67
C ARG A 243 4.05 -19.58 23.47
N ASP A 244 2.86 -19.98 23.00
CA ASP A 244 2.05 -21.01 23.66
C ASP A 244 2.81 -22.35 23.75
N ARG A 245 3.54 -22.72 22.70
CA ARG A 245 4.41 -23.92 22.70
C ARG A 245 5.55 -23.80 23.71
N ALA A 246 6.20 -22.64 23.79
CA ALA A 246 7.27 -22.40 24.76
C ALA A 246 6.76 -22.52 26.20
N ASP A 247 5.58 -21.96 26.50
CA ASP A 247 4.96 -22.04 27.83
C ASP A 247 4.58 -23.47 28.20
N LEU A 248 4.03 -24.26 27.26
CA LEU A 248 3.74 -25.68 27.49
C LEU A 248 5.01 -26.48 27.77
N LEU A 249 6.08 -26.25 27.01
CA LEU A 249 7.37 -26.92 27.24
C LEU A 249 7.97 -26.53 28.59
N ALA A 250 7.89 -25.27 29.00
CA ALA A 250 8.39 -24.82 30.30
C ALA A 250 7.65 -25.51 31.46
N ARG A 251 6.32 -25.67 31.36
CA ARG A 251 5.53 -26.41 32.37
C ARG A 251 5.91 -27.89 32.44
N GLU A 252 6.09 -28.54 31.29
CA GLU A 252 6.49 -29.95 31.21
C GLU A 252 7.90 -30.16 31.77
N LEU A 253 8.85 -29.28 31.47
CA LEU A 253 10.20 -29.32 32.03
C LEU A 253 10.17 -29.21 33.55
N ASN A 254 9.39 -28.27 34.09
CA ASN A 254 9.24 -28.11 35.54
C ASN A 254 8.65 -29.36 36.20
N HIS A 255 7.63 -29.98 35.59
CA HIS A 255 7.08 -31.23 36.07
C HIS A 255 8.12 -32.36 36.08
N ARG A 256 8.94 -32.47 35.02
CA ARG A 256 10.03 -33.46 34.94
C ARG A 256 11.11 -33.24 35.99
N VAL A 257 11.47 -32.00 36.29
CA VAL A 257 12.43 -31.69 37.35
C VAL A 257 11.89 -32.16 38.71
N LYS A 258 10.61 -31.91 39.02
CA LYS A 258 9.98 -32.42 40.25
C LYS A 258 10.04 -33.95 40.34
N ASN A 259 9.73 -34.63 39.24
CA ASN A 259 9.83 -36.10 39.19
C ASN A 259 11.26 -36.61 39.42
N LEU A 260 12.26 -35.95 38.84
CA LEU A 260 13.67 -36.31 39.04
C LEU A 260 14.08 -36.18 40.51
N PHE A 261 13.69 -35.09 41.17
CA PHE A 261 13.95 -34.89 42.60
C PHE A 261 13.28 -35.96 43.47
N ALA A 262 12.05 -36.38 43.14
CA ALA A 262 11.36 -37.46 43.85
C ALA A 262 12.11 -38.80 43.73
N VAL A 263 12.64 -39.12 42.54
CA VAL A 263 13.47 -40.31 42.32
C VAL A 263 14.77 -40.26 43.12
N ILE A 264 15.48 -39.13 43.08
CA ILE A 264 16.73 -38.94 43.86
C ILE A 264 16.46 -39.16 45.36
N LEU A 265 15.37 -38.58 45.87
CA LEU A 265 14.97 -38.72 47.27
C LEU A 265 14.66 -40.17 47.65
N ALA A 266 14.00 -40.92 46.77
CA ALA A 266 13.71 -42.34 46.98
C ALA A 266 14.99 -43.17 47.04
N ILE A 267 15.94 -42.93 46.12
CA ILE A 267 17.26 -43.60 46.12
C ILE A 267 18.00 -43.33 47.43
N VAL A 268 18.09 -42.06 47.82
CA VAL A 268 18.77 -41.64 49.05
C VAL A 268 18.19 -42.33 50.28
N ARG A 269 16.86 -42.35 50.43
CA ARG A 269 16.18 -43.02 51.55
C ARG A 269 16.37 -44.54 51.53
N MET A 270 16.38 -45.15 50.35
CA MET A 270 16.59 -46.59 50.20
C MET A 270 18.01 -47.01 50.61
N SER A 271 19.02 -46.16 50.39
CA SER A 271 20.40 -46.41 50.82
C SER A 271 20.60 -46.51 52.34
N ALA A 272 19.68 -46.00 53.16
CA ALA A 272 19.70 -46.17 54.62
C ALA A 272 18.93 -47.40 55.12
N LYS A 273 18.21 -48.12 54.24
CA LYS A 273 17.32 -49.21 54.65
C LYS A 273 18.08 -50.35 55.34
N ASP A 274 19.29 -50.66 54.85
CA ASP A 274 20.11 -51.78 55.33
C ASP A 274 21.28 -51.33 56.24
N ALA A 275 21.35 -50.04 56.59
CA ALA A 275 22.37 -49.44 57.47
C ALA A 275 21.73 -48.45 58.46
N PRO A 276 21.10 -48.94 59.55
CA PRO A 276 20.38 -48.10 60.51
C PRO A 276 21.22 -46.99 61.14
N GLU A 277 22.53 -47.21 61.29
CA GLU A 277 23.51 -46.24 61.77
C GLU A 277 23.69 -45.04 60.82
N ALA A 278 23.44 -45.21 59.51
CA ALA A 278 23.55 -44.15 58.51
C ALA A 278 22.26 -43.31 58.37
N LYS A 279 21.14 -43.77 58.96
CA LYS A 279 19.82 -43.12 58.87
C LYS A 279 19.83 -41.63 59.23
N PRO A 280 20.48 -41.17 60.32
CA PRO A 280 20.52 -39.74 60.65
C PRO A 280 21.24 -38.89 59.58
N VAL A 281 22.23 -39.46 58.88
CA VAL A 281 22.94 -38.77 57.80
C VAL A 281 22.07 -38.70 56.55
N VAL A 282 21.40 -39.81 56.20
CA VAL A 282 20.51 -39.91 55.04
C VAL A 282 19.28 -39.00 55.18
N ASP A 283 18.67 -38.94 56.37
CA ASP A 283 17.54 -38.03 56.63
C ASP A 283 17.95 -36.57 56.43
N ARG A 284 19.17 -36.19 56.84
CA ARG A 284 19.71 -34.83 56.60
C ARG A 284 19.96 -34.55 55.10
N ILE A 285 20.41 -35.54 54.34
CA ILE A 285 20.59 -35.38 52.88
C ILE A 285 19.22 -35.23 52.20
N ALA A 286 18.23 -36.00 52.62
CA ALA A 286 16.85 -35.92 52.13
C ALA A 286 16.22 -34.53 52.39
N GLU A 287 16.40 -33.97 53.59
CA GLU A 287 15.94 -32.61 53.94
C GLU A 287 16.58 -31.54 53.03
N ARG A 288 17.87 -31.66 52.71
CA ARG A 288 18.55 -30.74 51.78
C ARG A 288 18.05 -30.82 50.35
N ILE A 289 17.79 -32.04 49.86
CA ILE A 289 17.24 -32.25 48.52
C ILE A 289 15.86 -31.58 48.42
N HIS A 290 15.04 -31.66 49.48
CA HIS A 290 13.77 -30.93 49.54
C HIS A 290 13.96 -29.42 49.51
N ALA A 291 14.92 -28.86 50.26
CA ALA A 291 15.20 -27.43 50.24
C ALA A 291 15.64 -26.93 48.85
N LEU A 292 16.46 -27.71 48.13
CA LEU A 292 16.86 -27.43 46.75
C LEU A 292 15.66 -27.44 45.78
N LEU A 293 14.75 -28.39 45.94
CA LEU A 293 13.51 -28.46 45.16
C LEU A 293 12.65 -27.22 45.39
N THR A 294 12.46 -26.81 46.65
CA THR A 294 11.71 -25.59 47.00
C THR A 294 12.34 -24.34 46.40
N ALA A 295 13.67 -24.19 46.50
CA ALA A 295 14.37 -23.07 45.87
C ALA A 295 14.17 -23.06 44.35
N HIS A 296 14.23 -24.23 43.70
CA HIS A 296 13.99 -24.36 42.27
C HIS A 296 12.55 -23.94 41.88
N GLU A 297 11.54 -24.35 42.63
CA GLU A 297 10.13 -23.98 42.38
C GLU A 297 9.90 -22.47 42.42
N VAL A 298 10.52 -21.77 43.38
CA VAL A 298 10.34 -20.31 43.52
C VAL A 298 11.06 -19.55 42.40
N THR A 299 12.13 -20.09 41.81
CA THR A 299 12.85 -19.44 40.69
C THR A 299 12.17 -19.56 39.33
N GLN A 300 11.18 -20.45 39.18
CA GLN A 300 10.55 -20.77 37.88
C GLN A 300 9.33 -19.89 37.55
N GLY A 301 8.96 -18.93 38.42
CA GLY A 301 7.78 -18.08 38.26
C GLY A 301 7.90 -16.91 37.27
N THR A 302 9.11 -16.61 36.76
CA THR A 302 9.37 -15.38 35.99
C THR A 302 10.28 -15.66 34.78
N LEU A 303 9.69 -15.57 33.58
CA LEU A 303 10.32 -15.96 32.31
C LEU A 303 11.41 -14.99 31.80
N GLU A 304 11.38 -13.72 32.20
CA GLU A 304 12.28 -12.69 31.63
C GLU A 304 13.58 -12.50 32.43
N THR A 305 13.58 -12.88 33.71
CA THR A 305 14.77 -12.99 34.57
C THR A 305 14.40 -13.88 35.77
N PRO A 306 15.16 -14.94 36.10
CA PRO A 306 14.86 -15.81 37.23
C PRO A 306 15.20 -15.08 38.54
N VAL A 307 14.32 -14.17 38.93
CA VAL A 307 14.29 -13.51 40.23
C VAL A 307 13.15 -14.09 41.05
N ALA A 308 13.41 -14.31 42.35
CA ALA A 308 12.43 -14.82 43.30
C ALA A 308 12.21 -13.80 44.42
N SER A 309 10.95 -13.53 44.75
CA SER A 309 10.63 -12.72 45.93
C SER A 309 11.16 -13.38 47.20
N LEU A 310 11.94 -12.64 48.01
CA LEU A 310 12.43 -13.08 49.33
C LEU A 310 11.27 -13.52 50.23
N LYS A 311 10.16 -12.77 50.20
CA LYS A 311 8.95 -13.12 50.96
C LYS A 311 8.41 -14.50 50.55
N SER A 312 8.29 -14.74 49.25
CA SER A 312 7.79 -16.02 48.72
C SER A 312 8.73 -17.19 49.04
N LEU A 313 10.04 -16.96 49.05
CA LEU A 313 11.02 -17.96 49.47
C LEU A 313 10.84 -18.33 50.95
N ILE A 314 10.71 -17.34 51.83
CA ILE A 314 10.50 -17.57 53.28
C ILE A 314 9.17 -18.30 53.50
N GLU A 315 8.08 -17.81 52.91
CA GLU A 315 6.74 -18.41 53.01
C GLU A 315 6.74 -19.86 52.56
N THR A 316 7.31 -20.17 51.39
CA THR A 316 7.33 -21.54 50.85
C THR A 316 8.16 -22.47 51.73
N THR A 317 9.21 -21.94 52.38
CA THR A 317 10.08 -22.71 53.27
C THR A 317 9.42 -23.03 54.61
N VAL A 318 8.68 -22.10 55.20
CA VAL A 318 8.00 -22.30 56.50
C VAL A 318 6.66 -23.03 56.38
N ARG A 319 5.96 -22.88 55.24
CA ARG A 319 4.60 -23.41 55.01
C ARG A 319 4.41 -24.89 55.39
N PRO A 320 5.31 -25.84 55.07
CA PRO A 320 5.13 -27.25 55.42
C PRO A 320 5.02 -27.52 56.93
N TYR A 321 5.50 -26.58 57.76
CA TYR A 321 5.55 -26.72 59.21
C TYR A 321 4.47 -25.91 59.94
N LEU A 322 3.68 -25.10 59.21
CA LEU A 322 2.55 -24.34 59.76
C LEU A 322 1.37 -25.30 60.00
N ALA A 323 1.25 -25.79 61.24
CA ALA A 323 0.04 -26.43 61.75
C ALA A 323 -0.79 -25.41 62.56
N SER A 324 -2.01 -25.75 62.93
CA SER A 324 -2.94 -24.88 63.68
C SER A 324 -2.41 -24.33 65.02
N THR A 325 -1.28 -24.83 65.52
CA THR A 325 -0.66 -24.43 66.80
C THR A 325 0.63 -23.62 66.66
N ARG A 326 1.13 -23.33 65.44
CA ARG A 326 2.40 -22.62 65.21
C ARG A 326 2.17 -21.28 64.52
N LYS A 327 2.71 -20.21 65.10
CA LYS A 327 2.56 -18.83 64.60
C LYS A 327 3.85 -18.35 63.93
N VAL A 328 3.69 -17.66 62.79
CA VAL A 328 4.77 -16.98 62.07
C VAL A 328 4.32 -15.56 61.71
N GLU A 329 5.21 -14.59 61.92
CA GLU A 329 5.03 -13.20 61.51
C GLU A 329 6.12 -12.86 60.50
N LEU A 330 5.72 -12.46 59.29
CA LEU A 330 6.63 -12.09 58.21
C LEU A 330 6.41 -10.62 57.86
N ASP A 331 7.45 -9.80 57.98
CA ASP A 331 7.36 -8.36 57.73
C ASP A 331 8.62 -7.83 57.03
N GLY A 332 8.44 -6.98 56.02
CA GLY A 332 9.55 -6.41 55.27
C GLY A 332 9.18 -5.93 53.85
N PRO A 333 10.06 -5.13 53.21
CA PRO A 333 9.82 -4.58 51.88
C PRO A 333 9.88 -5.65 50.79
N ARG A 334 9.38 -5.33 49.59
CA ARG A 334 9.52 -6.22 48.43
C ARG A 334 10.99 -6.29 48.00
N VAL A 335 11.54 -7.50 47.98
CA VAL A 335 12.92 -7.77 47.58
C VAL A 335 12.93 -8.94 46.60
N ASP A 336 13.45 -8.72 45.39
CA ASP A 336 13.58 -9.75 44.36
C ASP A 336 15.04 -10.23 44.28
N LEU A 337 15.26 -11.50 44.60
CA LEU A 337 16.59 -12.10 44.69
C LEU A 337 16.98 -12.78 43.38
N PRO A 338 18.21 -12.60 42.87
CA PRO A 338 18.72 -13.35 41.73
C PRO A 338 18.87 -14.83 42.07
N ALA A 339 18.62 -15.72 41.11
CA ALA A 339 18.68 -17.19 41.29
C ALA A 339 19.91 -17.70 42.06
N LYS A 340 21.09 -17.07 41.89
CA LYS A 340 22.33 -17.41 42.60
C LYS A 340 22.26 -17.25 44.13
N GLN A 341 21.39 -16.36 44.63
CA GLN A 341 21.16 -16.12 46.06
C GLN A 341 20.01 -16.97 46.62
N VAL A 342 19.04 -17.35 45.77
CA VAL A 342 17.82 -18.08 46.18
C VAL A 342 18.15 -19.46 46.75
N THR A 343 19.01 -20.22 46.07
CA THR A 343 19.38 -21.59 46.51
C THR A 343 20.12 -21.62 47.85
N PRO A 344 21.23 -20.89 48.06
CA PRO A 344 21.92 -20.89 49.35
C PRO A 344 21.07 -20.29 50.47
N LEU A 345 20.27 -19.25 50.20
CA LEU A 345 19.38 -18.67 51.21
C LEU A 345 18.23 -19.62 51.56
N GLY A 346 17.65 -20.31 50.58
CA GLY A 346 16.62 -21.32 50.80
C GLY A 346 17.10 -22.48 51.69
N LEU A 347 18.37 -22.90 51.52
CA LEU A 347 18.99 -23.90 52.41
C LEU A 347 19.13 -23.36 53.84
N VAL A 348 19.60 -22.13 54.02
CA VAL A 348 19.71 -21.49 55.35
C VAL A 348 18.34 -21.40 56.02
N LEU A 349 17.34 -20.87 55.30
CA LEU A 349 15.98 -20.74 55.82
C LEU A 349 15.38 -22.09 56.17
N HIS A 350 15.63 -23.14 55.36
CA HIS A 350 15.15 -24.48 55.65
C HIS A 350 15.76 -25.02 56.94
N GLU A 351 17.07 -24.90 57.12
CA GLU A 351 17.76 -25.35 58.33
C GLU A 351 17.32 -24.55 59.58
N LEU A 352 17.08 -23.24 59.47
CA LEU A 352 16.50 -22.45 60.55
C LEU A 352 15.08 -22.92 60.88
N THR A 353 14.27 -23.19 59.86
CA THR A 353 12.89 -23.68 60.02
C THR A 353 12.86 -25.07 60.69
N THR A 354 13.72 -25.99 60.27
CA THR A 354 13.78 -27.34 60.87
C THR A 354 14.30 -27.29 62.31
N ASN A 355 15.26 -26.43 62.60
CA ASN A 355 15.77 -26.20 63.96
C ASN A 355 14.68 -25.63 64.87
N ALA A 356 13.91 -24.64 64.41
CA ALA A 356 12.79 -24.07 65.15
C ALA A 356 11.77 -25.16 65.55
N VAL A 357 11.50 -26.12 64.67
CA VAL A 357 10.57 -27.24 64.92
C VAL A 357 11.16 -28.30 65.87
N LYS A 358 12.42 -28.70 65.65
CA LYS A 358 13.05 -29.85 66.36
C LYS A 358 13.57 -29.46 67.74
N TYR A 359 14.17 -28.28 67.84
CA TYR A 359 14.97 -27.85 68.98
C TYR A 359 14.57 -26.46 69.52
N GLY A 360 13.93 -25.63 68.70
CA GLY A 360 13.60 -24.24 69.02
C GLY A 360 12.17 -24.00 69.51
N CYS A 361 11.72 -22.75 69.38
CA CYS A 361 10.53 -22.26 70.09
C CYS A 361 9.20 -22.83 69.57
N TRP A 362 9.13 -23.37 68.34
CA TRP A 362 7.91 -24.02 67.84
C TRP A 362 7.62 -25.38 68.47
N LYS A 363 8.57 -25.98 69.19
CA LYS A 363 8.31 -27.18 70.01
C LYS A 363 7.43 -26.86 71.22
N SER A 364 7.57 -25.65 71.79
CA SER A 364 6.91 -25.22 73.04
C SER A 364 5.80 -24.19 72.83
N GLY A 365 5.31 -24.02 71.59
CA GLY A 365 4.20 -23.11 71.26
C GLY A 365 4.61 -21.63 71.10
N GLY A 366 5.90 -21.35 70.91
CA GLY A 366 6.44 -20.01 70.67
C GLY A 366 6.12 -19.42 69.29
N VAL A 367 6.57 -18.19 69.07
CA VAL A 367 6.29 -17.41 67.85
C VAL A 367 7.59 -17.20 67.06
N LEU A 368 7.54 -17.45 65.75
CA LEU A 368 8.62 -17.10 64.83
C LEU A 368 8.35 -15.73 64.21
N ARG A 369 9.28 -14.79 64.33
CA ARG A 369 9.23 -13.50 63.63
C ARG A 369 10.39 -13.40 62.67
N VAL A 370 10.09 -13.19 61.39
CA VAL A 370 11.11 -12.94 60.37
C VAL A 370 10.88 -11.54 59.82
N ARG A 371 11.86 -10.66 60.04
CA ARG A 371 11.85 -9.31 59.49
C ARG A 371 13.01 -9.12 58.54
N TRP A 372 12.82 -8.36 57.47
CA TRP A 372 13.93 -7.98 56.60
C TRP A 372 13.81 -6.53 56.16
N LEU A 373 14.95 -5.93 55.82
CA LEU A 373 15.06 -4.52 55.44
C LEU A 373 16.35 -4.29 54.62
N HIS A 374 16.42 -3.14 53.95
CA HIS A 374 17.61 -2.67 53.26
C HIS A 374 18.46 -1.80 54.19
N GLU A 375 19.75 -2.12 54.32
CA GLU A 375 20.77 -1.27 54.97
C GLU A 375 21.88 -0.97 53.95
N GLY A 376 21.76 0.16 53.24
CA GLY A 376 22.68 0.50 52.16
C GLY A 376 22.67 -0.56 51.06
N ASP A 377 23.84 -1.11 50.75
CA ASP A 377 24.02 -2.15 49.72
C ASP A 377 23.76 -3.58 50.25
N LEU A 378 23.20 -3.73 51.46
CA LEU A 378 22.90 -5.01 52.08
C LEU A 378 21.41 -5.19 52.31
N ILE A 379 20.94 -6.43 52.15
CA ILE A 379 19.69 -6.90 52.72
C ILE A 379 20.02 -7.56 54.06
N VAL A 380 19.33 -7.11 55.10
CA VAL A 380 19.44 -7.67 56.45
C VAL A 380 18.16 -8.41 56.78
N ILE A 381 18.27 -9.71 57.03
CA ILE A 381 17.18 -10.59 57.43
C ILE A 381 17.41 -10.96 58.89
N ARG A 382 16.44 -10.67 59.74
CA ARG A 382 16.43 -10.96 61.16
C ARG A 382 15.38 -12.04 61.43
N TRP A 383 15.85 -13.20 61.86
CA TRP A 383 15.04 -14.35 62.27
C TRP A 383 15.06 -14.42 63.80
N VAL A 384 13.90 -14.29 64.42
CA VAL A 384 13.75 -14.28 65.88
C VAL A 384 12.74 -15.35 66.29
N GLU A 385 13.19 -16.30 67.08
CA GLU A 385 12.35 -17.28 67.75
C GLU A 385 12.09 -16.81 69.18
N ASP A 386 10.82 -16.66 69.56
CA ASP A 386 10.39 -16.20 70.88
C ASP A 386 9.75 -17.35 71.67
N CYS A 387 10.39 -17.73 72.78
CA CYS A 387 10.09 -18.92 73.58
C CYS A 387 9.44 -18.56 74.92
N PRO A 388 8.32 -19.19 75.32
CA PRO A 388 7.81 -19.08 76.68
C PRO A 388 8.65 -19.94 77.64
N GLY A 389 9.73 -19.38 78.19
CA GLY A 389 10.32 -19.78 79.47
C GLY A 389 11.23 -21.03 79.53
N ASP A 390 11.36 -21.82 78.46
CA ASP A 390 12.34 -22.91 78.39
C ASP A 390 13.44 -22.55 77.37
N GLY A 391 14.56 -22.03 77.86
CA GLY A 391 15.68 -21.59 77.04
C GLY A 391 16.20 -22.66 76.08
N VAL A 392 16.54 -22.26 74.86
CA VAL A 392 17.11 -23.14 73.85
C VAL A 392 18.57 -23.39 74.18
N GLN A 393 18.94 -24.62 74.56
CA GLN A 393 20.35 -24.95 74.76
C GLN A 393 21.10 -24.93 73.41
N PRO A 394 22.31 -24.33 73.34
CA PRO A 394 23.08 -24.30 72.11
C PRO A 394 23.38 -25.74 71.67
N GLU A 395 23.00 -26.06 70.44
CA GLU A 395 23.33 -27.35 69.83
C GLU A 395 24.86 -27.49 69.81
N ARG A 396 25.39 -28.67 70.15
CA ARG A 396 26.83 -28.98 69.98
C ARG A 396 27.26 -28.54 68.59
N GLN A 397 28.43 -27.91 68.45
CA GLN A 397 29.00 -27.50 67.15
C GLN A 397 28.94 -28.64 66.14
N GLY A 398 27.91 -28.64 65.30
CA GLY A 398 27.59 -29.71 64.39
C GLY A 398 27.43 -29.21 62.96
N PHE A 399 26.80 -30.06 62.17
CA PHE A 399 26.65 -29.90 60.73
C PHE A 399 25.87 -28.65 60.28
N GLY A 400 24.90 -28.17 61.09
CA GLY A 400 24.15 -26.94 60.82
C GLY A 400 25.07 -25.71 60.78
N SER A 401 26.07 -25.63 61.65
CA SER A 401 27.05 -24.53 61.67
C SER A 401 27.97 -24.53 60.45
N LEU A 402 28.35 -25.71 59.94
CA LEU A 402 29.13 -25.84 58.71
C LEU A 402 28.34 -25.42 57.47
N LEU A 403 27.05 -25.76 57.40
CA LEU A 403 26.17 -25.33 56.31
C LEU A 403 25.99 -23.81 56.30
N MET A 404 25.73 -23.19 57.46
CA MET A 404 25.61 -21.73 57.56
C MET A 404 26.88 -21.02 57.09
N THR A 405 28.05 -21.55 57.45
CA THR A 405 29.35 -21.00 57.00
C THR A 405 29.51 -21.10 55.48
N GLY A 406 29.16 -22.25 54.88
CA GLY A 406 29.21 -22.45 53.43
C GLY A 406 28.22 -21.56 52.68
N ALA A 407 26.99 -21.42 53.18
CA ALA A 407 25.95 -20.58 52.60
C ALA A 407 26.30 -19.09 52.68
N ALA A 408 26.85 -18.62 53.81
CA ALA A 408 27.34 -17.25 53.96
C ALA A 408 28.40 -16.91 52.89
N LYS A 409 29.32 -17.84 52.61
CA LYS A 409 30.33 -17.68 51.55
C LYS A 409 29.71 -17.60 50.16
N GLN A 410 28.71 -18.43 49.85
CA GLN A 410 28.01 -18.42 48.56
C GLN A 410 27.15 -17.15 48.37
N LEU A 411 26.54 -16.67 49.45
CA LEU A 411 25.77 -15.42 49.49
C LEU A 411 26.66 -14.17 49.46
N ARG A 412 27.99 -14.32 49.65
CA ARG A 412 28.94 -13.22 49.87
C ARG A 412 28.51 -12.31 51.04
N GLY A 413 28.04 -12.94 52.10
CA GLY A 413 27.39 -12.30 53.25
C GLY A 413 27.88 -12.81 54.60
N SER A 414 27.17 -12.45 55.67
CA SER A 414 27.40 -12.96 57.03
C SER A 414 26.13 -13.59 57.61
N ILE A 415 26.31 -14.56 58.51
CA ILE A 415 25.23 -15.19 59.27
C ILE A 415 25.66 -15.26 60.72
N ASP A 416 25.08 -14.41 61.54
CA ASP A 416 25.41 -14.25 62.96
C ASP A 416 24.27 -14.83 63.82
N ARG A 417 24.60 -15.59 64.86
CA ARG A 417 23.62 -16.29 65.71
C ARG A 417 23.84 -15.99 67.18
N VAL A 418 22.78 -15.63 67.87
CA VAL A 418 22.77 -15.33 69.31
C VAL A 418 21.71 -16.21 69.97
N PHE A 419 22.13 -16.98 70.98
CA PHE A 419 21.25 -17.81 71.80
C PHE A 419 21.02 -17.11 73.14
N SER A 420 19.77 -17.09 73.60
CA SER A 420 19.37 -16.49 74.88
C SER A 420 18.38 -17.40 75.62
N SER A 421 18.11 -17.09 76.89
CA SER A 421 17.06 -17.77 77.66
C SER A 421 15.67 -17.63 77.04
N ASP A 422 15.47 -16.58 76.25
CA ASP A 422 14.17 -16.18 75.72
C ASP A 422 13.98 -16.61 74.26
N GLY A 423 15.00 -17.24 73.67
CA GLY A 423 14.95 -17.82 72.32
C GLY A 423 16.22 -17.62 71.50
N VAL A 424 16.07 -17.68 70.17
CA VAL A 424 17.19 -17.65 69.21
C VAL A 424 17.02 -16.47 68.26
N GLU A 425 18.09 -15.71 68.09
CA GLU A 425 18.18 -14.65 67.09
C GLU A 425 19.25 -14.96 66.06
N VAL A 426 18.88 -14.91 64.78
CA VAL A 426 19.79 -15.07 63.64
C VAL A 426 19.70 -13.85 62.73
N THR A 427 20.85 -13.23 62.47
CA THR A 427 20.97 -12.12 61.53
C THR A 427 21.73 -12.57 60.30
N ILE A 428 21.08 -12.51 59.14
CA ILE A 428 21.67 -12.83 57.83
C ILE A 428 21.85 -11.52 57.08
N LYS A 429 23.06 -11.23 56.64
CA LYS A 429 23.38 -10.08 55.80
C LYS A 429 23.87 -10.57 54.44
N LEU A 430 23.29 -10.09 53.36
CA LEU A 430 23.75 -10.40 52.00
C LEU A 430 23.69 -9.15 51.11
N PRO A 431 24.48 -9.08 50.04
CA PRO A 431 24.42 -7.97 49.09
C PRO A 431 23.02 -7.85 48.47
N ALA A 432 22.50 -6.61 48.44
CA ALA A 432 21.31 -6.26 47.70
C ALA A 432 21.51 -6.53 46.20
N PRO A 433 20.43 -6.91 45.48
CA PRO A 433 20.47 -7.27 44.06
C PRO A 433 20.96 -6.15 43.13
#